data_AF-A0A7Y4WEX2-F1
#
_entry.id   AF-A0A7Y4WEX2-F1
#
_cell.length_a   1.000
_cell.length_b   1.000
_cell.length_c   1.000
_cell.angle_alpha   90.00
_cell.angle_beta   90.00
_cell.angle_gamma   90.00
#
_symmetry.space_group_name_H-M   'P 1'
#
loop_
_entity.id
_entity.type
_entity.pdbx_description
1 polymer ?
#
loop_
_entity_poly.entity_id
_entity_poly.type
_entity_poly.pdbx_seq_one_letter_code
_entity_poly.pdbx_strand_id
1 'polypeptide(L)'
;MPRSKGTDAVPKVGPRLVTKSVREKSPQPAPISHDQIAFRAYELFLQEGGGDEVAHWLRAERELVEAQIPVPVRKVGGARAKG
;
A
#
# COMPACT_ATOMS: atom_id res chain seq x y z
N MET A 1 -6.83 -38.04 67.09
CA MET A 1 -8.00 -37.45 66.40
C MET A 1 -7.53 -36.65 65.19
N PRO A 2 -8.26 -36.62 64.06
CA PRO A 2 -7.78 -36.23 62.73
C PRO A 2 -8.20 -34.81 62.28
N ARG A 3 -7.78 -34.45 61.04
CA ARG A 3 -8.19 -33.35 60.11
C ARG A 3 -7.17 -32.19 60.05
N SER A 4 -6.73 -31.66 58.89
CA SER A 4 -7.45 -31.39 57.64
C SER A 4 -6.55 -31.36 56.40
N LYS A 5 -7.21 -31.49 55.24
CA LYS A 5 -6.72 -31.43 53.85
C LYS A 5 -6.22 -30.03 53.44
N GLY A 6 -5.31 -29.98 52.47
CA GLY A 6 -5.05 -28.81 51.63
C GLY A 6 -4.36 -29.24 50.34
N THR A 7 -5.04 -29.08 49.21
CA THR A 7 -4.61 -29.45 47.86
C THR A 7 -3.90 -28.26 47.21
N ASP A 8 -2.59 -28.35 46.97
CA ASP A 8 -1.89 -27.37 46.14
C ASP A 8 -2.03 -27.75 44.66
N ALA A 9 -3.12 -27.28 44.05
CA ALA A 9 -3.29 -27.29 42.61
C ALA A 9 -2.45 -26.16 41.99
N VAL A 10 -1.36 -26.52 41.31
CA VAL A 10 -0.53 -25.60 40.54
C VAL A 10 -1.30 -25.15 39.29
N PRO A 11 -1.55 -23.84 39.06
CA PRO A 11 -2.13 -23.41 37.80
C PRO A 11 -1.08 -23.49 36.68
N LYS A 12 -1.29 -24.40 35.73
CA LYS A 12 -0.57 -24.45 34.44
C LYS A 12 -0.95 -23.21 33.62
N VAL A 13 -0.16 -22.15 33.72
CA VAL A 13 -0.24 -21.00 32.80
C VAL A 13 0.40 -21.43 31.49
N GLY A 14 -0.43 -21.85 30.53
CA GLY A 14 0.01 -22.10 29.17
C GLY A 14 0.50 -20.80 28.49
N PRO A 15 1.45 -20.86 27.55
CA PRO A 15 1.89 -19.68 26.83
C PRO A 15 0.73 -19.13 25.99
N ARG A 16 0.30 -17.91 26.31
CA ARG A 16 -0.70 -17.18 25.52
C ARG A 16 -0.03 -16.73 24.23
N LEU A 17 -0.29 -17.46 23.14
CA LEU A 17 0.11 -17.06 21.78
C LEU A 17 -0.58 -15.74 21.44
N VAL A 18 0.16 -14.64 21.57
CA VAL A 18 -0.25 -13.33 21.05
C VAL A 18 -0.04 -13.37 19.55
N THR A 19 -1.12 -13.60 18.80
CA THR A 19 -1.15 -13.37 17.36
C THR A 19 -1.07 -11.87 17.14
N LYS A 20 0.14 -11.37 16.86
CA LYS A 20 0.32 -10.02 16.35
C LYS A 20 -0.38 -9.95 14.99
N SER A 21 -1.59 -9.40 14.99
CA SER A 21 -2.28 -8.97 13.76
C SER A 21 -1.37 -7.96 13.07
N VAL A 22 -0.68 -8.42 12.01
CA VAL A 22 0.03 -7.53 11.10
C VAL A 22 -1.06 -6.78 10.35
N ARG A 23 -1.33 -5.55 10.81
CA ARG A 23 -2.13 -4.60 10.06
C ARG A 23 -1.37 -4.31 8.78
N GLU A 24 -1.79 -4.95 7.69
CA GLU A 24 -1.29 -4.66 6.34
C GLU A 24 -1.48 -3.16 6.10
N LYS A 25 -0.37 -2.43 6.13
CA LYS A 25 -0.36 -1.03 5.70
C LYS A 25 -0.68 -1.06 4.22
N SER A 26 -1.79 -0.43 3.85
CA SER A 26 -2.13 -0.19 2.45
C SER A 26 -0.87 0.29 1.73
N PRO A 27 -0.51 -0.30 0.57
CA PRO A 27 0.68 0.08 -0.15
C PRO A 27 0.54 1.55 -0.53
N GLN A 28 1.26 2.41 0.20
CA GLN A 28 1.40 3.80 -0.18
C GLN A 28 2.19 3.80 -1.50
N PRO A 29 1.73 4.55 -2.51
CA PRO A 29 2.49 4.65 -3.74
C PRO A 29 3.90 5.18 -3.41
N ALA A 30 4.92 4.50 -3.95
CA ALA A 30 6.30 4.89 -3.73
C ALA A 30 6.54 6.29 -4.29
N PRO A 31 7.34 7.14 -3.61
CA PRO A 31 7.61 8.48 -4.09
C PRO A 31 8.26 8.44 -5.47
N ILE A 32 7.85 9.36 -6.35
CA ILE A 32 8.46 9.54 -7.67
C ILE A 32 9.92 9.96 -7.49
N SER A 33 10.84 9.22 -8.11
CA SER A 33 12.26 9.53 -8.06
C SER A 33 12.67 10.41 -9.24
N HIS A 34 13.78 11.13 -9.06
CA HIS A 34 14.38 11.95 -10.12
C HIS A 34 14.72 11.10 -11.36
N ASP A 35 15.22 9.87 -11.18
CA ASP A 35 15.53 8.96 -12.28
C ASP A 35 14.30 8.60 -13.12
N GLN A 36 13.13 8.45 -12.48
CA GLN A 36 11.88 8.17 -13.20
C GLN A 36 11.47 9.37 -14.06
N ILE A 37 11.60 10.58 -13.51
CA ILE A 37 11.30 11.82 -14.23
C ILE A 37 12.27 11.97 -15.41
N ALA A 38 13.57 11.77 -15.19
CA ALA A 38 14.59 11.85 -16.22
C ALA A 38 14.34 10.86 -17.37
N PHE A 39 14.02 9.61 -17.04
CA PHE A 39 13.69 8.60 -18.04
C PHE A 39 12.45 9.00 -18.84
N ARG A 40 11.39 9.46 -18.17
CA ARG A 40 10.16 9.87 -18.83
C ARG A 40 10.35 11.12 -19.71
N ALA A 41 11.16 12.09 -19.26
CA ALA A 41 11.50 13.28 -20.04
C ALA A 41 12.30 12.91 -21.30
N TYR A 42 13.23 11.95 -21.20
CA TYR A 42 13.96 11.44 -22.35
C TYR A 42 13.04 10.73 -23.37
N GLU A 43 12.06 9.96 -22.90
CA GLU A 43 11.04 9.38 -23.79
C GLU A 43 10.25 10.45 -24.55
N LEU A 44 9.83 11.53 -23.87
CA LEU A 44 9.12 12.65 -24.50
C LEU A 44 9.99 13.35 -25.55
N PHE A 45 11.26 13.60 -25.24
CA PHE A 45 12.23 14.15 -26.18
C PHE A 45 12.36 13.29 -27.45
N LEU A 46 12.46 11.96 -27.29
CA LEU A 46 12.53 11.04 -28.43
C LEU A 46 11.23 11.00 -29.25
N GLN A 47 10.07 11.05 -28.59
CA GLN A 47 8.76 11.03 -29.25
C GLN A 47 8.51 12.28 -30.09
N GLU A 48 8.92 13.45 -29.60
CA GLU A 48 8.74 14.72 -30.29
C GLU A 48 9.87 15.04 -31.28
N GLY A 49 10.98 14.28 -31.23
CA GLY A 49 12.12 14.45 -32.12
C GLY A 49 12.99 15.66 -31.78
N GLY A 50 12.99 16.07 -30.51
CA GLY A 50 13.66 17.28 -30.03
C GLY A 50 12.80 18.09 -29.06
N GLY A 51 13.28 19.28 -28.69
CA GLY A 51 12.52 20.24 -27.89
C GLY A 51 13.28 20.80 -26.70
N ASP A 52 12.57 21.55 -25.87
CA ASP A 52 13.12 22.10 -24.64
C ASP A 52 13.15 21.00 -23.56
N GLU A 53 14.37 20.69 -23.10
CA GLU A 53 14.63 19.70 -22.06
C GLU A 53 13.87 20.01 -20.77
N VAL A 54 13.73 21.29 -20.41
CA VAL A 54 13.02 21.72 -19.19
C VAL A 54 11.52 21.54 -19.36
N ALA A 55 10.99 21.81 -20.56
CA ALA A 55 9.58 21.58 -20.85
C ALA A 55 9.23 20.08 -20.76
N HIS A 56 10.09 19.22 -21.31
CA HIS A 56 9.94 17.76 -21.22
C HIS A 56 10.05 17.26 -19.78
N TRP A 57 10.96 17.82 -18.99
CA TRP A 57 11.10 17.53 -17.57
C TRP A 57 9.82 17.84 -16.79
N LEU A 58 9.28 19.06 -16.93
CA LEU A 58 8.08 19.48 -16.20
C LEU A 58 6.85 18.69 -16.63
N ARG A 59 6.76 18.29 -17.90
CA ARG A 59 5.69 17.43 -18.39
C ARG A 59 5.79 16.02 -17.80
N ALA A 60 7.00 15.44 -17.77
CA ALA A 60 7.24 14.14 -17.15
C ALA A 60 6.85 14.12 -15.66
N GLU A 61 7.21 15.17 -14.90
CA GLU A 61 6.79 15.30 -13.50
C GLU A 61 5.26 15.26 -13.35
N ARG A 62 4.53 16.02 -14.18
CA ARG A 62 3.06 16.07 -14.14
C ARG A 62 2.44 14.71 -14.46
N GLU A 63 2.91 14.05 -15.51
CA GLU A 63 2.40 12.73 -15.92
C GLU A 63 2.61 11.67 -14.83
N LEU A 64 3.78 11.67 -14.18
CA LEU A 64 4.07 10.72 -13.10
C LEU A 64 3.23 11.00 -11.84
N VAL A 65 3.03 12.27 -11.49
CA VAL A 65 2.15 12.66 -10.37
C VAL A 65 0.72 12.24 -10.64
N GLU A 66 0.20 12.50 -11.84
CA GLU A 66 -1.17 12.11 -12.23
C GLU A 66 -1.36 10.60 -12.21
N ALA A 67 -0.38 9.83 -12.70
CA ALA A 67 -0.41 8.37 -12.66
C ALA A 67 -0.38 7.81 -11.23
N GLN A 68 0.18 8.56 -10.29
CA GLN A 68 0.27 8.16 -8.90
C GLN A 68 -1.00 8.45 -8.09
N ILE A 69 -1.89 9.32 -8.58
CA ILE A 69 -3.17 9.58 -7.94
C ILE A 69 -4.08 8.37 -8.22
N PRO A 70 -4.45 7.57 -7.20
CA PRO A 70 -5.39 6.49 -7.40
C PRO A 70 -6.76 7.11 -7.69
N VAL A 71 -7.12 7.22 -8.96
CA VAL A 71 -8.49 7.55 -9.35
C VAL A 71 -9.40 6.46 -8.78
N PRO A 72 -10.37 6.81 -7.91
CA PRO A 72 -11.27 5.82 -7.37
C PRO A 72 -12.10 5.29 -8.53
N VAL A 73 -11.80 4.05 -8.94
CA VAL A 73 -12.58 3.32 -9.93
C VAL A 73 -14.00 3.28 -9.40
N ARG A 74 -14.91 4.05 -10.00
CA ARG A 74 -16.31 4.05 -9.62
C ARG A 74 -16.82 2.63 -9.83
N LYS A 75 -16.95 1.88 -8.73
CA LYS A 75 -17.52 0.54 -8.72
C LYS A 75 -18.99 0.72 -9.07
N VAL A 76 -19.33 0.62 -10.37
CA VAL A 76 -20.72 0.62 -10.83
C VAL A 76 -21.36 -0.66 -10.28
N GLY A 77 -22.06 -0.51 -9.15
CA GLY A 77 -22.77 -1.59 -8.49
C GLY A 77 -23.93 -2.06 -9.36
N GLY A 78 -23.69 -3.04 -10.22
CA GLY A 78 -24.72 -3.75 -10.97
C GLY A 78 -25.43 -4.75 -10.07
N ALA A 79 -26.33 -4.28 -9.21
CA ALA A 79 -27.34 -5.13 -8.60
C ALA A 79 -28.35 -5.56 -9.67
N ARG A 80 -28.14 -6.73 -10.30
CA ARG A 80 -29.23 -7.43 -10.99
C ARG A 80 -29.98 -8.25 -9.96
N ALA A 81 -31.10 -7.69 -9.52
CA ALA A 81 -32.15 -8.38 -8.78
C ALA A 81 -32.57 -9.64 -9.55
N LYS A 82 -32.68 -10.77 -8.83
CA LYS A 82 -33.40 -11.96 -9.30
C LYS A 82 -34.90 -11.70 -9.15
N GLY A 83 -35.63 -11.92 -10.23
CA GLY A 83 -37.06 -12.19 -10.27
C GLY A 83 -37.29 -13.55 -10.89
#